data_AF-A0A927CX16-F1
#
_entry.id   AF-A0A927CX16-F1
#
_cell.length_a   1.000
_cell.length_b   1.000
_cell.length_c   1.000
_cell.angle_alpha   90.00
_cell.angle_beta   90.00
_cell.angle_gamma   90.00
#
_symmetry.space_group_name_H-M   'P 1'
#
loop_
_entity.id
_entity.type
_entity.pdbx_description
1 polymer ?
#
loop_
_entity_poly.entity_id
_entity_poly.type
_entity_poly.pdbx_seq_one_letter_code
_entity_poly.pdbx_strand_id
1 'polypeptide(L)'
;MSIITKIRLTMIGAFSVLFAGLLTLLQNKWNLTLLLFQLSSKEISSIALIISAICFSALLFSYFSKLKKSKILYALVLMVSGFLLVVFILGCLLNGFITESKYYAFQSPDQQQTLVIEEESFLLAGYGSFYMKEYPLFVKRVQDYSTDDGYRPFQLDDAHIKWHEDNVTIEYGNGLGDRDKAIVHFE
;
A
#
# COMPACT_ATOMS: atom_id res chain seq x y z
N MET A 1 20.52 -1.41 -27.16
CA MET A 1 20.69 -1.03 -25.73
C MET A 1 22.14 -1.21 -25.32
N SER A 2 22.75 -0.19 -24.70
CA SER A 2 24.13 -0.26 -24.22
C SER A 2 24.25 -1.21 -23.00
N ILE A 3 25.48 -1.67 -22.71
CA ILE A 3 25.75 -2.51 -21.53
C ILE A 3 25.42 -1.75 -20.24
N ILE A 4 25.78 -0.47 -20.17
CA ILE A 4 25.51 0.39 -19.00
C ILE A 4 23.99 0.48 -18.72
N THR A 5 23.17 0.65 -19.75
CA THR A 5 21.70 0.70 -19.58
C THR A 5 21.14 -0.62 -19.05
N LYS A 6 21.65 -1.76 -19.51
CA LYS A 6 21.23 -3.07 -19.01
C LYS A 6 21.55 -3.25 -17.53
N ILE A 7 22.76 -2.87 -17.11
CA ILE A 7 23.18 -2.94 -15.71
C ILE A 7 22.28 -2.06 -14.84
N ARG A 8 21.99 -0.83 -15.27
CA ARG A 8 21.09 0.09 -14.55
C ARG A 8 19.68 -0.49 -14.38
N LEU A 9 19.07 -1.00 -15.46
CA LEU A 9 17.72 -1.61 -15.38
C LEU A 9 17.69 -2.83 -14.46
N THR A 10 18.76 -3.64 -14.49
CA THR A 10 18.87 -4.82 -13.61
C THR A 10 18.96 -4.39 -12.14
N MET A 11 19.79 -3.40 -11.82
CA MET A 11 19.91 -2.89 -10.46
C MET A 11 18.61 -2.26 -9.96
N ILE A 12 17.94 -1.45 -10.78
CA ILE A 12 16.65 -0.83 -10.43
C ILE A 12 15.61 -1.91 -10.17
N GLY A 13 15.44 -2.88 -11.09
CA GLY A 13 14.46 -3.95 -10.92
C GLY A 13 14.73 -4.81 -9.69
N ALA A 14 15.98 -5.20 -9.46
CA ALA A 14 16.37 -5.98 -8.28
C ALA A 14 16.13 -5.20 -6.98
N PHE A 15 16.54 -3.93 -6.93
CA PHE A 15 16.30 -3.07 -5.78
C PHE A 15 14.81 -2.94 -5.48
N SER A 16 13.97 -2.71 -6.49
CA SER A 16 12.52 -2.58 -6.29
C SER A 16 11.89 -3.84 -5.72
N VAL A 17 12.32 -5.04 -6.14
CA VAL A 17 11.81 -6.31 -5.57
C VAL A 17 12.26 -6.47 -4.12
N LEU A 18 13.53 -6.21 -3.83
CA LEU A 18 14.06 -6.28 -2.46
C LEU A 18 13.36 -5.29 -1.54
N PHE A 19 13.09 -4.08 -2.03
CA PHE A 19 12.39 -3.05 -1.29
C PHE A 19 10.94 -3.44 -1.00
N ALA A 20 10.19 -3.89 -2.01
CA ALA A 20 8.82 -4.40 -1.82
C ALA A 20 8.77 -5.58 -0.84
N GLY A 21 9.73 -6.51 -0.95
CA GLY A 21 9.87 -7.64 -0.04
C GLY A 21 10.15 -7.21 1.41
N LEU A 22 11.01 -6.19 1.60
CA LEU A 22 11.29 -5.63 2.92
C LEU A 22 10.05 -4.96 3.52
N LEU A 23 9.32 -4.15 2.76
CA LEU A 23 8.08 -3.52 3.25
C LEU A 23 7.04 -4.56 3.66
N THR A 24 6.86 -5.60 2.84
CA THR A 24 5.95 -6.72 3.14
C THR A 24 6.39 -7.45 4.41
N LEU A 25 7.70 -7.63 4.62
CA LEU A 25 8.24 -8.25 5.83
C LEU A 25 7.98 -7.36 7.07
N LEU A 26 8.20 -6.05 6.96
CA LEU A 26 7.94 -5.08 8.03
C LEU A 26 6.47 -5.11 8.47
N GLN A 27 5.56 -5.09 7.50
CA GLN A 27 4.12 -5.13 7.74
C GLN A 27 3.69 -6.45 8.37
N ASN A 28 4.07 -7.60 7.79
CA ASN A 28 3.56 -8.89 8.25
C ASN A 28 4.19 -9.40 9.55
N LYS A 29 5.46 -9.05 9.82
CA LYS A 29 6.18 -9.56 11.00
C LYS A 29 6.12 -8.62 12.19
N TRP A 30 6.07 -7.31 11.96
CA TRP A 30 6.13 -6.31 13.02
C TRP A 30 4.94 -5.35 13.03
N ASN A 31 3.93 -5.56 12.18
CA ASN A 31 2.78 -4.66 12.03
C ASN A 31 3.20 -3.21 11.71
N LEU A 32 4.39 -3.02 11.14
CA LEU A 32 4.95 -1.72 10.79
C LEU A 32 4.63 -1.40 9.33
N THR A 33 3.80 -0.39 9.13
CA THR A 33 3.45 0.15 7.83
C THR A 33 4.24 1.42 7.60
N LEU A 34 5.07 1.45 6.56
CA LEU A 34 5.56 2.69 5.98
C LEU A 34 4.39 3.45 5.38
N LEU A 35 4.19 4.68 5.85
CA LEU A 35 3.17 5.61 5.37
C LEU A 35 3.87 6.85 4.81
N LEU A 36 3.76 7.04 3.50
CA LEU A 36 4.32 8.19 2.79
C LEU A 36 3.18 8.99 2.16
N PHE A 37 2.88 10.13 2.77
CA PHE A 37 1.68 10.92 2.47
C PHE A 37 0.38 10.11 2.67
N GLN A 38 -0.25 9.68 1.60
CA GLN A 38 -1.49 8.89 1.58
C GLN A 38 -1.25 7.47 0.99
N LEU A 39 0.01 7.06 0.86
CA LEU A 39 0.39 5.75 0.33
C LEU A 39 0.96 4.89 1.46
N SER A 40 0.38 3.71 1.65
CA SER A 40 0.88 2.71 2.59
C SER A 40 1.96 1.84 1.97
N SER A 41 2.50 0.94 2.79
CA SER A 41 3.47 -0.07 2.34
C SER A 41 2.94 -0.94 1.22
N LYS A 42 1.63 -1.17 1.17
CA LYS A 42 0.97 -2.00 0.16
C LYS A 42 1.03 -1.32 -1.22
N GLU A 43 0.60 -0.07 -1.33
CA GLU A 43 0.64 0.74 -2.55
C GLU A 43 2.08 0.91 -3.03
N ILE A 44 2.98 1.24 -2.11
CA ILE A 44 4.39 1.48 -2.43
C ILE A 44 5.07 0.20 -2.92
N SER A 45 4.77 -0.95 -2.30
CA SER A 45 5.25 -2.25 -2.76
C SER A 45 4.70 -2.59 -4.14
N SER A 46 3.42 -2.33 -4.41
CA SER A 46 2.81 -2.53 -5.72
C SER A 46 3.48 -1.67 -6.80
N ILE A 47 3.76 -0.39 -6.53
CA ILE A 47 4.50 0.49 -7.44
C ILE A 47 5.91 -0.04 -7.72
N ALA A 48 6.63 -0.46 -6.67
CA ALA A 48 7.97 -1.02 -6.80
C ALA A 48 7.97 -2.29 -7.69
N LEU A 49 7.01 -3.19 -7.50
CA LEU A 49 6.86 -4.39 -8.33
C LEU A 49 6.54 -4.05 -9.79
N ILE A 50 5.69 -3.06 -10.06
CA ILE A 50 5.42 -2.56 -11.41
C ILE A 50 6.70 -2.04 -12.08
N ILE A 51 7.50 -1.25 -11.36
CA ILE A 51 8.80 -0.75 -11.86
C ILE A 51 9.72 -1.92 -12.22
N SER A 52 9.79 -2.95 -11.37
CA SER A 52 10.59 -4.15 -11.63
C SER A 52 10.11 -4.88 -12.89
N ALA A 53 8.80 -5.07 -13.05
CA ALA A 53 8.23 -5.73 -14.22
C ALA A 53 8.51 -4.97 -15.52
N ILE A 54 8.42 -3.63 -15.51
CA ILE A 54 8.79 -2.79 -16.66
C ILE A 54 10.27 -2.94 -16.99
N CYS A 55 11.16 -2.91 -15.99
CA CYS A 55 12.59 -3.12 -16.18
C CYS A 55 12.89 -4.49 -16.79
N PHE A 56 12.25 -5.54 -16.28
CA PHE A 56 12.40 -6.90 -16.77
C PHE A 56 11.91 -7.03 -18.22
N SER A 57 10.74 -6.48 -18.55
CA SER A 57 10.21 -6.48 -19.92
C SER A 57 11.10 -5.72 -20.89
N ALA A 58 11.70 -4.60 -20.49
CA ALA A 58 12.68 -3.87 -21.30
C ALA A 58 13.95 -4.70 -21.57
N LEU A 59 14.44 -5.44 -20.57
CA LEU A 59 15.58 -6.36 -20.72
C LEU A 59 15.25 -7.52 -21.65
N LEU A 60 14.09 -8.15 -21.49
CA LEU A 60 13.60 -9.21 -22.38
C LEU A 60 13.49 -8.71 -23.82
N PHE A 61 12.87 -7.54 -24.05
CA PHE A 61 12.78 -6.93 -25.37
C PHE A 61 14.17 -6.70 -25.99
N SER A 62 15.12 -6.17 -25.21
CA SER A 62 16.49 -5.97 -25.68
C SER A 62 17.23 -7.28 -25.99
N TYR A 63 16.87 -8.38 -25.33
CA TYR A 63 17.47 -9.69 -25.57
C TYR A 63 16.91 -10.30 -26.86
N PHE A 64 15.58 -10.40 -26.97
CA PHE A 64 14.92 -11.02 -28.12
C PHE A 64 15.05 -10.21 -29.41
N SER A 65 15.19 -8.88 -29.33
CA SER A 65 15.46 -8.04 -30.52
C SER A 65 16.80 -8.36 -31.20
N LYS A 66 17.72 -9.04 -30.53
CA LYS A 66 18.96 -9.58 -31.15
C LYS A 66 18.76 -10.93 -31.82
N LEU A 67 17.71 -11.67 -31.45
CA LEU A 67 17.41 -13.04 -31.92
C LEU A 67 16.43 -13.07 -33.09
N LYS A 68 16.36 -12.00 -33.90
CA LYS A 68 15.42 -11.80 -35.03
C LYS A 68 15.60 -12.76 -36.22
N LYS A 69 15.99 -14.02 -35.98
CA LYS A 69 16.08 -15.06 -37.00
C LYS A 69 14.69 -15.46 -37.53
N SER A 70 13.66 -15.46 -36.67
CA SER A 70 12.27 -15.73 -37.05
C SER A 70 11.35 -14.59 -36.63
N LYS A 71 10.69 -13.94 -37.59
CA LYS A 71 9.72 -12.86 -37.35
C LYS A 71 8.52 -13.34 -36.55
N ILE A 72 8.06 -14.57 -36.80
CA ILE A 72 6.91 -15.18 -36.13
C ILE A 72 7.23 -15.46 -34.67
N LEU A 73 8.36 -16.10 -34.38
CA LEU A 73 8.77 -16.40 -33.01
C LEU A 73 8.96 -15.12 -32.19
N TYR A 74 9.59 -14.10 -32.79
CA TYR A 74 9.76 -12.79 -32.16
C TYR A 74 8.40 -12.13 -31.84
N ALA A 75 7.45 -12.15 -32.77
CA ALA A 75 6.11 -11.60 -32.55
C ALA A 75 5.37 -12.34 -31.42
N LEU A 76 5.45 -13.67 -31.38
CA LEU A 76 4.83 -14.48 -30.34
C LEU A 76 5.41 -14.17 -28.95
N VAL A 77 6.74 -14.07 -28.83
CA VAL A 77 7.38 -13.72 -27.56
C VAL A 77 6.94 -12.33 -27.08
N LEU A 78 6.85 -11.34 -27.97
CA LEU A 78 6.37 -10.01 -27.62
C LEU A 78 4.91 -10.02 -27.16
N MET A 79 4.05 -10.76 -27.86
CA MET A 79 2.63 -10.87 -27.50
C MET A 79 2.46 -11.50 -26.12
N VAL A 80 3.11 -12.64 -25.86
CA VAL A 80 3.00 -13.35 -24.58
C VAL A 80 3.60 -12.54 -23.44
N SER A 81 4.81 -11.98 -23.61
CA SER A 81 5.45 -11.17 -22.56
C SER A 81 4.69 -9.86 -22.30
N GLY A 82 4.12 -9.23 -23.34
CA GLY A 82 3.27 -8.06 -23.20
C GLY A 82 1.97 -8.39 -22.43
N PHE A 83 1.31 -9.49 -22.77
CA PHE A 83 0.11 -9.95 -22.06
C PHE A 83 0.40 -10.24 -20.57
N LEU A 84 1.48 -10.97 -20.28
CA LEU A 84 1.89 -11.26 -18.90
C LEU A 84 2.21 -9.99 -18.13
N LEU A 85 2.86 -9.00 -18.76
CA LEU A 85 3.12 -7.71 -18.13
C LEU A 85 1.82 -6.99 -17.79
N VAL A 86 0.84 -6.96 -18.69
CA VAL A 86 -0.47 -6.32 -18.44
C VAL A 86 -1.19 -7.01 -17.30
N VAL A 87 -1.26 -8.35 -17.30
CA VAL A 87 -1.88 -9.12 -16.22
C VAL A 87 -1.18 -8.87 -14.88
N PHE A 88 0.15 -8.82 -14.87
CA PHE A 88 0.93 -8.55 -13.67
C PHE A 88 0.71 -7.14 -13.12
N ILE A 89 0.72 -6.13 -14.00
CA ILE A 89 0.43 -4.74 -13.60
C ILE A 89 -0.98 -4.65 -13.05
N LEU A 90 -1.97 -5.25 -13.71
CA LEU A 90 -3.35 -5.27 -13.21
C LEU A 90 -3.44 -5.93 -11.84
N GLY A 91 -2.75 -7.05 -11.62
CA GLY A 91 -2.67 -7.70 -10.31
C GLY A 91 -2.05 -6.80 -9.23
N CYS A 92 -0.98 -6.07 -9.56
CA CYS A 92 -0.36 -5.11 -8.62
C CYS A 92 -1.29 -3.93 -8.31
N LEU A 93 -2.01 -3.43 -9.31
CA LEU A 93 -2.97 -2.35 -9.14
C LEU A 93 -4.16 -2.81 -8.28
N LEU A 94 -4.69 -4.00 -8.52
CA LEU A 94 -5.74 -4.57 -7.67
C LEU A 94 -5.24 -4.85 -6.25
N ASN A 95 -4.00 -5.31 -6.09
CA ASN A 95 -3.47 -5.50 -4.74
C ASN A 95 -3.29 -4.16 -4.01
N GLY A 96 -2.67 -3.18 -4.64
CA GLY A 96 -2.33 -1.91 -3.98
C GLY A 96 -3.48 -0.92 -3.88
N PHE A 97 -4.39 -0.90 -4.86
CA PHE A 97 -5.29 0.23 -5.11
C PHE A 97 -6.73 -0.20 -5.40
N ILE A 98 -7.14 -1.41 -5.01
CA ILE A 98 -8.55 -1.84 -5.14
C ILE A 98 -9.47 -1.00 -4.27
N THR A 99 -8.95 -0.54 -3.13
CA THR A 99 -9.65 0.31 -2.17
C THR A 99 -9.00 1.68 -2.16
N GLU A 100 -9.82 2.71 -2.01
CA GLU A 100 -9.32 4.07 -1.76
C GLU A 100 -9.08 4.20 -0.25
N SER A 101 -7.82 4.06 0.16
CA SER A 101 -7.38 4.31 1.54
C SER A 101 -7.17 5.80 1.79
N LYS A 102 -7.66 6.31 2.92
CA LYS A 102 -7.39 7.67 3.41
C LYS A 102 -6.83 7.61 4.81
N TYR A 103 -5.82 8.43 5.07
CA TYR A 103 -5.13 8.47 6.35
C TYR A 103 -5.32 9.84 7.01
N TYR A 104 -5.78 9.80 8.27
CA TYR A 104 -6.02 10.95 9.11
C TYR A 104 -5.11 10.89 10.33
N ALA A 105 -4.38 11.96 10.62
CA ALA A 105 -3.43 12.01 11.74
C ALA A 105 -3.95 12.96 12.82
N PHE A 106 -3.96 12.48 14.06
CA PHE A 106 -4.38 13.21 15.24
C PHE A 106 -3.24 13.20 16.25
N GLN A 107 -2.78 14.38 16.66
CA GLN A 107 -1.76 14.51 17.70
C GLN A 107 -2.40 14.54 19.08
N SER A 108 -1.70 13.96 20.05
CA SER A 108 -2.05 14.12 21.46
C SER A 108 -1.85 15.58 21.92
N PRO A 109 -2.54 16.03 22.98
CA PRO A 109 -2.41 17.40 23.49
C PRO A 109 -0.98 17.79 23.90
N ASP A 110 -0.17 16.82 24.33
CA ASP A 110 1.23 16.97 24.72
C ASP A 110 2.22 16.76 23.56
N GLN A 111 1.72 16.47 22.36
CA GLN A 111 2.46 16.21 21.11
C GLN A 111 3.44 15.02 21.18
N GLN A 112 3.34 14.16 22.19
CA GLN A 112 4.21 12.99 22.32
C GLN A 112 3.71 11.81 21.48
N GLN A 113 2.40 11.70 21.30
CA GLN A 113 1.75 10.58 20.63
C GLN A 113 1.03 11.07 19.37
N THR A 114 1.00 10.24 18.33
CA THR A 114 0.20 10.51 17.12
C THR A 114 -0.57 9.26 16.74
N LEU A 115 -1.90 9.38 16.77
CA LEU A 115 -2.83 8.40 16.27
C LEU A 115 -3.00 8.64 14.77
N VAL A 116 -2.86 7.59 13.97
CA VAL A 116 -3.15 7.62 12.54
C VAL A 116 -4.29 6.65 12.27
N ILE A 117 -5.31 7.11 11.57
CA ILE A 117 -6.51 6.33 11.25
C ILE A 117 -6.55 6.14 9.75
N GLU A 118 -6.59 4.90 9.31
CA GLU A 118 -6.88 4.49 7.94
C GLU A 118 -8.36 4.27 7.76
N GLU A 119 -8.92 4.86 6.73
CA GLU A 119 -10.27 4.57 6.22
C GLU A 119 -10.20 3.98 4.83
N GLU A 120 -10.87 2.85 4.65
CA GLU A 120 -11.10 2.18 3.39
C GLU A 120 -12.61 2.03 3.15
N SER A 121 -12.99 2.00 1.88
CA SER A 121 -14.35 1.58 1.49
C SER A 121 -14.27 0.86 0.16
N PHE A 122 -15.01 -0.24 0.07
CA PHE A 122 -15.15 -1.02 -1.15
C PHE A 122 -16.54 -1.63 -1.25
N LEU A 123 -17.26 -1.26 -2.32
CA LEU A 123 -18.65 -1.64 -2.53
C LEU A 123 -19.54 -1.19 -1.36
N LEU A 124 -19.95 -2.11 -0.50
CA LEU A 124 -20.78 -1.87 0.69
C LEU A 124 -20.00 -2.08 2.00
N ALA A 125 -18.71 -2.42 1.93
CA ALA A 125 -17.88 -2.61 3.11
C ALA A 125 -17.12 -1.32 3.41
N GLY A 126 -17.30 -0.77 4.62
CA GLY A 126 -16.41 0.23 5.19
C GLY A 126 -15.53 -0.42 6.24
N TYR A 127 -14.26 -0.07 6.27
CA TYR A 127 -13.34 -0.62 7.26
C TYR A 127 -12.08 0.22 7.33
N GLY A 128 -11.22 -0.11 8.28
CA GLY A 128 -10.00 0.65 8.47
C GLY A 128 -9.18 0.10 9.61
N SER A 129 -8.10 0.83 9.91
CA SER A 129 -7.20 0.43 10.99
C SER A 129 -6.71 1.65 11.75
N PHE A 130 -6.58 1.48 13.06
CA PHE A 130 -5.93 2.42 13.96
C PHE A 130 -4.44 2.08 14.06
N TYR A 131 -3.63 3.11 13.95
CA TYR A 131 -2.19 3.02 14.05
C TYR A 131 -1.63 4.03 15.04
N MET A 132 -0.55 3.67 15.71
CA MET A 132 0.28 4.61 16.46
C MET A 132 1.55 4.92 15.68
N LYS A 133 1.94 6.19 15.65
CA LYS A 133 3.18 6.60 15.00
C LYS A 133 4.38 6.22 15.86
N GLU A 134 5.22 5.33 15.35
CA GLU A 134 6.46 4.88 16.00
C GLU A 134 7.68 5.67 15.51
N TYR A 135 7.73 5.92 14.19
CA TYR A 135 8.85 6.61 13.55
C TYR A 135 8.33 7.65 12.55
N PRO A 136 9.16 8.58 12.04
CA PRO A 136 8.70 9.65 11.17
C PRO A 136 7.84 9.21 9.98
N LEU A 137 8.15 8.05 9.39
CA LEU A 137 7.47 7.47 8.22
C LEU A 137 6.81 6.11 8.51
N PHE A 138 6.90 5.59 9.74
CA PHE A 138 6.33 4.29 10.08
C PHE A 138 5.27 4.42 11.15
N VAL A 139 4.16 3.73 10.90
CA VAL A 139 3.03 3.61 11.81
C VAL A 139 2.84 2.13 12.14
N LYS A 140 2.53 1.83 13.40
CA LYS A 140 2.30 0.48 13.90
C LYS A 140 0.82 0.25 14.04
N ARG A 141 0.31 -0.79 13.37
CA ARG A 141 -1.11 -1.17 13.44
C ARG A 141 -1.41 -1.68 14.84
N VAL A 142 -2.46 -1.16 15.47
CA VAL A 142 -2.88 -1.55 16.82
C VAL A 142 -4.20 -2.29 16.80
N GLN A 143 -5.18 -1.78 16.06
CA GLN A 143 -6.53 -2.34 16.04
C GLN A 143 -7.21 -2.06 14.71
N ASP A 144 -7.99 -3.02 14.22
CA ASP A 144 -8.82 -2.87 13.03
C ASP A 144 -10.26 -2.53 13.42
N TYR A 145 -10.99 -1.89 12.50
CA TYR A 145 -12.42 -1.63 12.65
C TYR A 145 -13.17 -1.81 11.33
N SER A 146 -14.47 -1.96 11.42
CA SER A 146 -15.39 -2.06 10.28
C SER A 146 -16.59 -1.16 10.49
N THR A 147 -17.20 -0.73 9.40
CA THR A 147 -18.42 0.06 9.32
C THR A 147 -19.31 -0.52 8.21
N ASP A 148 -20.61 -0.25 8.28
CA ASP A 148 -21.57 -0.76 7.30
C ASP A 148 -21.72 0.21 6.10
N ASP A 149 -22.25 -0.29 5.00
CA ASP A 149 -22.58 0.46 3.77
C ASP A 149 -21.46 1.37 3.23
N GLY A 150 -20.21 0.94 3.39
CA GLY A 150 -19.05 1.71 2.95
C GLY A 150 -18.84 3.01 3.72
N TYR A 151 -19.46 3.14 4.90
CA TYR A 151 -19.49 4.36 5.70
C TYR A 151 -18.09 4.78 6.18
N ARG A 152 -17.78 6.07 6.05
CA ARG A 152 -16.46 6.65 6.37
C ARG A 152 -16.60 7.73 7.45
N PRO A 153 -16.66 7.34 8.74
CA PRO A 153 -16.89 8.28 9.83
C PRO A 153 -15.85 9.39 9.94
N PHE A 154 -14.58 9.12 9.68
CA PHE A 154 -13.49 10.10 9.82
C PHE A 154 -13.47 11.08 8.65
N GLN A 155 -13.80 10.64 7.43
CA GLN A 155 -14.02 11.54 6.29
C GLN A 155 -15.24 12.46 6.49
N LEU A 156 -16.26 11.99 7.21
CA LEU A 156 -17.51 12.70 7.44
C LEU A 156 -17.52 13.56 8.72
N ASP A 157 -16.38 13.67 9.42
CA ASP A 157 -16.27 14.30 10.74
C ASP A 157 -17.26 13.73 11.79
N ASP A 158 -17.69 12.48 11.63
CA ASP A 158 -18.59 11.75 12.53
C ASP A 158 -17.81 10.88 13.54
N ALA A 159 -16.67 11.38 14.00
CA ALA A 159 -15.83 10.72 14.98
C ALA A 159 -15.42 11.68 16.10
N HIS A 160 -15.36 11.17 17.32
CA HIS A 160 -14.90 11.89 18.50
C HIS A 160 -13.70 11.17 19.11
N ILE A 161 -12.59 11.90 19.23
CA ILE A 161 -11.32 11.37 19.75
C ILE A 161 -11.04 12.03 21.09
N LYS A 162 -10.88 11.20 22.12
CA LYS A 162 -10.58 11.64 23.48
C LYS A 162 -9.28 11.00 23.96
N TRP A 163 -8.28 11.85 24.18
CA TRP A 163 -6.98 11.45 24.70
C TRP A 163 -7.03 11.29 26.22
N HIS A 164 -6.38 10.24 26.72
CA HIS A 164 -6.11 9.97 28.12
C HIS A 164 -4.60 9.83 28.34
N GLU A 165 -4.15 9.60 29.57
CA GLU A 165 -2.72 9.44 29.88
C GLU A 165 -2.11 8.22 29.16
N ASP A 166 -2.82 7.07 29.19
CA ASP A 166 -2.28 5.78 28.72
C ASP A 166 -3.03 5.22 27.49
N ASN A 167 -4.06 5.91 27.01
CA ASN A 167 -4.87 5.45 25.89
C ASN A 167 -5.59 6.59 25.16
N VAL A 168 -6.14 6.29 24.00
CA VAL A 168 -7.06 7.14 23.26
C VAL A 168 -8.38 6.40 23.03
N THR A 169 -9.47 7.05 23.39
CA THR A 169 -10.83 6.58 23.10
C THR A 169 -11.32 7.21 21.81
N ILE A 170 -11.86 6.39 20.92
CA ILE A 170 -12.36 6.79 19.60
C ILE A 170 -13.82 6.33 19.51
N GLU A 171 -14.75 7.27 19.36
CA GLU A 171 -16.18 6.99 19.18
C GLU A 171 -16.62 7.45 17.80
N TYR A 172 -17.07 6.53 16.94
CA TYR A 172 -17.33 6.80 15.52
C TYR A 172 -18.67 6.21 15.07
N GLY A 173 -19.33 6.85 14.10
CA GLY A 173 -20.55 6.31 13.51
C GLY A 173 -20.29 5.02 12.72
N ASN A 174 -21.20 4.05 12.82
CA ASN A 174 -21.03 2.75 12.16
C ASN A 174 -21.81 2.59 10.84
N GLY A 175 -22.52 3.64 10.40
CA GLY A 175 -23.33 3.65 9.17
C GLY A 175 -24.77 3.17 9.34
N LEU A 176 -25.12 2.56 10.48
CA LEU A 176 -26.47 2.04 10.77
C LEU A 176 -27.31 2.96 11.68
N GLY A 177 -26.80 4.14 12.00
CA GLY A 177 -27.41 5.07 12.96
C GLY A 177 -26.96 4.87 14.41
N ASP A 178 -26.07 3.92 14.65
CA ASP A 178 -25.42 3.68 15.94
C ASP A 178 -23.95 4.17 15.90
N ARG A 179 -23.30 4.17 17.08
CA ARG A 179 -21.88 4.51 17.24
C ARG A 179 -21.13 3.35 17.85
N ASP A 180 -19.95 3.09 17.30
CA ASP A 180 -18.99 2.15 17.84
C ASP A 180 -17.91 2.88 18.64
N LYS A 181 -17.22 2.12 19.50
CA LYS A 181 -16.18 2.64 20.39
C LYS A 181 -14.95 1.76 20.37
N ALA A 182 -13.79 2.36 20.11
CA ALA A 182 -12.48 1.73 20.23
C ALA A 182 -11.65 2.41 21.32
N ILE A 183 -10.83 1.61 22.02
CA ILE A 183 -9.87 2.10 23.01
C ILE A 183 -8.50 1.58 22.60
N VAL A 184 -7.64 2.50 22.19
CA VAL A 184 -6.28 2.20 21.72
C VAL A 184 -5.30 2.57 22.82
N HIS A 185 -4.60 1.58 23.35
CA HIS A 185 -3.60 1.79 24.40
C HIS A 185 -2.26 2.23 23.80
N PHE A 186 -1.55 3.10 24.51
CA PHE A 186 -0.16 3.42 24.19
C PHE A 186 0.73 2.30 24.75
N GLU A 187 1.64 1.77 23.94
CA GLU A 187 2.69 0.84 24.39
C GLU A 187 3.94 1.59 24.86
#